data_AF-A0A6G0IC25-F1
#
_entry.id   AF-A0A6G0IC25-F1
#
_cell.length_a   1.000
_cell.length_b   1.000
_cell.length_c   1.000
_cell.angle_alpha   90.00
_cell.angle_beta   90.00
_cell.angle_gamma   90.00
#
_symmetry.space_group_name_H-M   'P 1'
#
loop_
_entity.id
_entity.type
_entity.pdbx_description
1 polymer ?
#
loop_
_entity_poly.entity_id
_entity_poly.type
_entity_poly.pdbx_seq_one_letter_code
_entity_poly.pdbx_strand_id
1 'polypeptide(L)'
;MGPCVTNWYFTTWSNTCSAQCGPGVQRREVVCLTRGGVRDGGGGGDCVVEKPAEMKACNSGPCVPTSMWYSSPWSQCNVPCGNGTQRRDIICVEKTGNDFTVAAASECAHLDKPAAVQKCEMGECQPQWFTTEWSACSRSCGKGLQMREVRCLTQDKKHSQDCDLTTKPEQEQICNYNTLQSTSLR
;
A
#
# COMPACT_ATOMS: atom_id res chain seq x y z
N MET A 1 24.76 -36.28 48.96
CA MET A 1 24.15 -35.63 47.80
C MET A 1 25.27 -35.31 46.81
N GLY A 2 25.35 -36.06 45.70
CA GLY A 2 26.41 -35.87 44.70
C GLY A 2 26.19 -34.61 43.86
N PRO A 3 27.24 -34.07 43.20
CA PRO A 3 27.13 -32.85 42.41
C PRO A 3 26.18 -33.05 41.22
N CYS A 4 25.39 -32.02 40.93
CA CYS A 4 24.52 -31.99 39.76
C CYS A 4 25.40 -31.93 38.50
N VAL A 5 25.29 -32.92 37.61
CA VAL A 5 26.03 -32.94 36.35
C VAL A 5 25.29 -32.11 35.30
N THR A 6 25.97 -31.11 34.72
CA THR A 6 25.55 -30.29 33.58
C THR A 6 26.23 -30.77 32.31
N ASN A 7 25.47 -31.00 31.24
CA ASN A 7 26.01 -31.39 29.93
C ASN A 7 25.36 -30.58 28.79
N TRP A 8 26.10 -30.42 27.69
CA TRP A 8 25.59 -29.86 26.44
C TRP A 8 24.85 -30.92 25.63
N TYR A 9 23.66 -30.57 25.16
CA TYR A 9 22.86 -31.36 24.23
C TYR A 9 22.64 -30.53 22.96
N PHE A 10 22.68 -31.16 21.80
CA PHE A 10 22.50 -30.48 20.53
C PHE A 10 21.77 -31.34 19.50
N THR A 11 21.08 -30.68 18.57
CA THR A 11 20.44 -31.34 17.44
C THR A 11 21.42 -31.55 16.28
N THR A 12 21.02 -32.35 15.29
CA THR A 12 21.72 -32.39 14.00
C THR A 12 21.63 -31.03 13.29
N TRP A 13 22.61 -30.75 12.43
CA TRP A 13 22.57 -29.54 11.60
C TRP A 13 21.29 -29.47 10.75
N SER A 14 20.81 -28.25 10.48
CA SER A 14 19.73 -28.00 9.54
C SER A 14 20.07 -28.60 8.17
N ASN A 15 19.12 -29.31 7.56
CA ASN A 15 19.32 -29.88 6.22
C ASN A 15 19.39 -28.81 5.12
N THR A 16 19.04 -27.57 5.44
CA THR A 16 19.09 -26.42 4.53
C THR A 16 20.19 -25.44 4.92
N CYS A 17 20.87 -24.90 3.92
CA CYS A 17 21.77 -23.76 4.06
C CYS A 17 20.94 -22.47 4.08
N SER A 18 21.38 -21.45 4.83
CA SER A 18 20.68 -20.15 4.87
C SER A 18 20.67 -19.42 3.53
N ALA A 19 21.61 -19.73 2.64
CA ALA A 19 21.74 -19.13 1.31
C ALA A 19 21.36 -20.15 0.22
N GLN A 20 20.60 -19.70 -0.79
CA GLN A 20 20.20 -20.52 -1.94
C GLN A 20 21.37 -20.82 -2.88
N CYS A 21 22.36 -19.92 -2.93
CA CYS A 21 23.64 -20.08 -3.60
C CYS A 21 24.71 -19.35 -2.78
N GLY A 22 25.97 -19.65 -3.04
CA GLY A 22 27.12 -19.02 -2.37
C GLY A 22 27.30 -19.48 -0.93
N PRO A 23 28.14 -18.75 -0.15
CA PRO A 23 28.37 -19.04 1.25
C PRO A 23 27.13 -18.74 2.11
N GLY A 24 26.85 -19.61 3.07
CA GLY A 24 25.77 -19.45 4.03
C GLY A 24 26.06 -20.20 5.33
N VAL A 25 25.04 -20.36 6.18
CA VAL A 25 25.16 -21.09 7.44
C VAL A 25 24.04 -22.11 7.64
N GLN A 26 24.40 -23.27 8.19
CA GLN A 26 23.49 -24.24 8.79
C GLN A 26 23.43 -23.98 10.29
N ARG A 27 22.25 -24.15 10.89
CA ARG A 27 22.03 -23.95 12.33
C ARG A 27 21.68 -25.28 13.01
N ARG A 28 22.02 -25.39 14.28
CA ARG A 28 21.52 -26.45 15.18
C ARG A 28 21.20 -25.84 16.53
N GLU A 29 20.34 -26.49 17.28
CA GLU A 29 20.02 -26.08 18.65
C GLU A 29 21.06 -26.64 19.61
N VAL A 30 21.45 -25.84 20.60
CA VAL A 30 22.43 -26.23 21.63
C VAL A 30 21.88 -25.78 22.99
N VAL A 31 21.63 -26.74 23.88
CA VAL A 31 21.04 -26.50 25.19
C VAL A 31 21.94 -27.08 26.30
N CYS A 32 22.14 -26.31 27.37
CA CYS A 32 22.81 -26.77 28.59
C CYS A 32 21.74 -27.30 29.54
N LEU A 33 21.79 -28.58 29.91
CA LEU A 33 20.81 -29.18 30.83
C LEU A 33 21.52 -29.78 32.05
N THR A 34 21.00 -29.46 33.24
CA THR A 34 21.39 -30.03 34.53
C THR A 34 20.48 -31.20 34.88
N ARG A 35 21.02 -32.37 35.23
CA ARG A 35 20.20 -33.43 35.85
C ARG A 35 19.76 -32.97 37.25
N GLY A 36 18.52 -32.47 37.40
CA GLY A 36 17.96 -32.13 38.72
C GLY A 36 16.85 -31.07 38.80
N GLY A 37 16.48 -30.37 37.72
CA GLY A 37 15.30 -29.50 37.71
C GLY A 37 15.45 -28.26 36.85
N VAL A 38 14.39 -27.97 36.09
CA VAL A 38 14.21 -26.74 35.31
C VAL A 38 14.01 -25.59 36.31
N ARG A 39 14.93 -24.62 36.31
CA ARG A 39 14.65 -23.29 36.87
C ARG A 39 14.23 -22.42 35.71
N ASP A 40 12.95 -22.04 35.75
CA ASP A 40 12.36 -21.03 34.89
C ASP A 40 13.02 -19.67 35.18
N GLY A 41 13.45 -18.99 34.12
CA GLY A 41 13.92 -17.60 34.14
C GLY A 41 15.22 -17.29 34.90
N GLY A 42 16.34 -17.24 34.18
CA GLY A 42 17.54 -16.54 34.65
C GLY A 42 18.83 -17.17 34.14
N GLY A 43 19.49 -16.49 33.21
CA GLY A 43 20.65 -16.99 32.45
C GLY A 43 21.83 -17.48 33.31
N GLY A 44 22.53 -18.48 32.77
CA GLY A 44 23.87 -18.87 33.21
C GLY A 44 23.96 -20.21 33.94
N GLY A 45 23.44 -21.29 33.37
CA GLY A 45 23.80 -22.64 33.82
C GLY A 45 25.27 -22.93 33.47
N ASP A 46 26.10 -23.18 34.47
CA ASP A 46 27.55 -23.42 34.37
C ASP A 46 27.86 -24.75 33.67
N CYS A 47 27.70 -24.77 32.35
CA CYS A 47 28.34 -25.75 31.49
C CYS A 47 29.84 -25.36 31.39
N VAL A 48 30.68 -26.02 32.19
CA VAL A 48 32.13 -25.72 32.36
C VAL A 48 32.96 -25.98 31.08
N VAL A 49 32.41 -26.73 30.13
CA VAL A 49 33.07 -27.08 28.86
C VAL A 49 32.66 -26.11 27.75
N GLU A 50 33.57 -25.87 26.79
CA GLU A 50 33.31 -25.01 25.62
C GLU A 50 31.97 -25.33 24.95
N LYS A 51 31.17 -24.29 24.73
CA LYS A 51 29.85 -24.39 24.08
C LYS A 51 30.01 -24.92 22.64
N PRO A 52 29.32 -26.00 22.26
CA PRO A 52 29.32 -26.47 20.87
C PRO A 52 28.83 -25.37 19.92
N ALA A 53 29.44 -25.29 18.74
CA ALA A 53 29.04 -24.29 17.74
C ALA A 53 27.58 -24.44 17.34
N GLU A 54 26.80 -23.36 17.35
CA GLU A 54 25.40 -23.33 16.91
C GLU A 54 25.25 -23.08 15.40
N MET A 55 26.34 -22.65 14.76
CA MET A 55 26.38 -22.33 13.34
C MET A 55 27.55 -23.03 12.66
N LYS A 56 27.32 -23.50 11.43
CA LYS A 56 28.34 -24.10 10.58
C LYS A 56 28.26 -23.49 9.19
N ALA A 57 29.41 -23.13 8.62
CA ALA A 57 29.47 -22.64 7.26
C ALA A 57 29.03 -23.72 6.25
N CYS A 58 28.25 -23.31 5.26
CA CYS A 58 27.87 -24.11 4.10
C CYS A 58 28.09 -23.30 2.82
N ASN A 59 28.17 -23.98 1.68
CA ASN A 59 28.23 -23.34 0.37
C ASN A 59 27.27 -24.07 -0.58
N SER A 60 26.32 -23.33 -1.13
CA SER A 60 25.27 -23.84 -2.02
C SER A 60 25.63 -23.75 -3.50
N GLY A 61 26.91 -23.54 -3.85
CA GLY A 61 27.39 -23.43 -5.23
C GLY A 61 27.47 -21.98 -5.74
N PRO A 62 27.93 -21.75 -6.97
CA PRO A 62 28.02 -20.39 -7.52
C PRO A 62 26.64 -19.75 -7.71
N CYS A 63 26.54 -18.45 -7.47
CA CYS A 63 25.32 -17.69 -7.78
C CYS A 63 25.29 -17.34 -9.27
N VAL A 64 24.25 -17.79 -9.95
CA VAL A 64 24.02 -17.48 -11.37
C VAL A 64 23.05 -16.31 -11.47
N PRO A 65 23.36 -15.26 -12.25
CA PRO A 65 22.45 -14.16 -12.49
C PRO A 65 21.20 -14.61 -13.23
N THR A 66 20.05 -14.09 -12.82
CA THR A 66 18.74 -14.39 -13.45
C THR A 66 17.94 -13.12 -13.64
N SER A 67 17.46 -12.88 -14.85
CA SER A 67 16.59 -11.74 -15.16
C SER A 67 15.14 -12.04 -14.82
N MET A 68 14.43 -11.08 -14.22
CA MET A 68 13.00 -11.19 -13.93
C MET A 68 12.31 -9.83 -13.89
N TRP A 69 11.01 -9.81 -14.15
CA TRP A 69 10.18 -8.62 -13.93
C TRP A 69 9.94 -8.40 -12.43
N TYR A 70 10.32 -7.23 -11.94
CA TYR A 70 9.93 -6.76 -10.62
C TYR A 70 8.72 -5.82 -10.75
N SER A 71 7.71 -6.04 -9.91
CA SER A 71 6.51 -5.22 -9.82
C SER A 71 6.50 -4.47 -8.49
N SER A 72 6.38 -3.15 -8.54
CA SER A 72 6.17 -2.36 -7.33
C SER A 72 4.78 -2.66 -6.72
N PRO A 73 4.54 -2.23 -5.46
CA PRO A 73 3.19 -2.14 -4.94
C PRO A 73 2.30 -1.27 -5.85
N TRP A 74 0.99 -1.54 -5.80
CA TRP A 74 0.01 -0.72 -6.50
C TRP A 74 -0.11 0.67 -5.87
N SER A 75 -0.30 1.68 -6.70
CA SER A 75 -0.71 3.02 -6.28
C SER A 75 -2.08 2.98 -5.62
N GLN A 76 -2.47 4.09 -4.98
CA GLN A 76 -3.87 4.28 -4.62
C GLN A 76 -4.76 4.31 -5.88
N CYS A 77 -6.04 3.99 -5.68
CA CYS A 77 -7.04 4.10 -6.72
C CYS A 77 -7.16 5.57 -7.17
N ASN A 78 -7.28 5.80 -8.48
CA ASN A 78 -7.37 7.17 -9.03
C ASN A 78 -8.69 7.88 -8.73
N VAL A 79 -9.68 7.15 -8.22
CA VAL A 79 -10.98 7.69 -7.79
C VAL A 79 -11.16 7.50 -6.29
N PRO A 80 -11.84 8.42 -5.60
CA PRO A 80 -12.14 8.28 -4.18
C PRO A 80 -13.33 7.36 -3.89
N CYS A 81 -14.17 7.09 -4.89
CA CYS A 81 -15.37 6.26 -4.83
C CYS A 81 -15.67 5.63 -6.19
N GLY A 82 -16.45 4.55 -6.22
CA GLY A 82 -16.84 3.83 -7.43
C GLY A 82 -15.66 3.12 -8.12
N ASN A 83 -15.81 2.90 -9.42
CA ASN A 83 -14.84 2.15 -10.22
C ASN A 83 -13.73 3.04 -10.78
N GLY A 84 -12.48 2.66 -10.53
CA GLY A 84 -11.31 3.36 -11.04
C GLY A 84 -10.19 2.43 -11.49
N THR A 85 -8.99 2.99 -11.55
CA THR A 85 -7.76 2.28 -11.91
C THR A 85 -6.61 2.66 -10.98
N GLN A 86 -5.73 1.70 -10.75
CA GLN A 86 -4.47 1.88 -10.02
C GLN A 86 -3.30 1.42 -10.89
N ARG A 87 -2.13 1.98 -10.65
CA ARG A 87 -0.92 1.79 -11.46
C ARG A 87 0.21 1.27 -10.61
N ARG A 88 1.16 0.58 -11.21
CA ARG A 88 2.42 0.19 -10.57
C ARG A 88 3.55 0.25 -11.57
N ASP A 89 4.76 0.42 -11.05
CA ASP A 89 5.96 0.36 -11.86
C ASP A 89 6.39 -1.08 -12.08
N ILE A 90 6.85 -1.34 -13.30
CA ILE A 90 7.37 -2.65 -13.71
C ILE A 90 8.73 -2.43 -14.33
N ILE A 91 9.74 -2.99 -13.69
CA ILE A 91 11.13 -2.86 -14.10
C ILE A 91 11.76 -4.24 -14.27
N CYS A 92 12.72 -4.34 -15.18
CA CYS A 92 13.52 -5.56 -15.32
C CYS A 92 14.64 -5.50 -14.29
N VAL A 93 14.82 -6.59 -13.54
CA VAL A 93 15.91 -6.71 -12.57
C VAL A 93 16.68 -7.99 -12.83
N GLU A 94 17.99 -7.93 -12.59
CA GLU A 94 18.86 -9.10 -12.54
C GLU A 94 19.13 -9.45 -11.08
N LYS A 95 18.81 -10.69 -10.70
CA LYS A 95 19.02 -11.24 -9.37
C LYS A 95 20.25 -12.14 -9.37
N THR A 96 21.22 -11.83 -8.51
CA THR A 96 22.42 -12.64 -8.27
C THR A 96 22.51 -12.95 -6.78
N GLY A 97 22.17 -14.19 -6.40
CA GLY A 97 22.05 -14.56 -4.99
C GLY A 97 20.91 -13.79 -4.31
N ASN A 98 21.24 -12.94 -3.33
CA ASN A 98 20.27 -12.08 -2.66
C ASN A 98 20.26 -10.64 -3.18
N ASP A 99 21.16 -10.31 -4.10
CA ASP A 99 21.30 -8.96 -4.63
C ASP A 99 20.45 -8.78 -5.89
N PHE A 100 19.92 -7.57 -6.06
CA PHE A 100 19.12 -7.17 -7.20
C PHE A 100 19.71 -5.92 -7.85
N THR A 101 19.82 -5.91 -9.17
CA THR A 101 20.26 -4.76 -9.95
C THR A 101 19.24 -4.45 -11.04
N VAL A 102 19.09 -3.18 -11.40
CA VAL A 102 18.17 -2.77 -12.47
C VAL A 102 18.83 -3.04 -13.81
N ALA A 103 18.13 -3.80 -14.67
CA ALA A 103 18.59 -4.16 -16.00
C ALA A 103 17.76 -3.45 -17.09
N ALA A 104 18.23 -3.52 -18.33
CA ALA A 104 17.47 -3.04 -19.47
C ALA A 104 16.18 -3.86 -19.64
N ALA A 105 15.09 -3.21 -20.05
CA ALA A 105 13.81 -3.88 -20.26
C ALA A 105 13.87 -5.00 -21.32
N SER A 106 14.86 -4.96 -22.23
CA SER A 106 15.12 -5.98 -23.25
C SER A 106 15.48 -7.34 -22.64
N GLU A 107 16.19 -7.35 -21.50
CA GLU A 107 16.66 -8.60 -20.88
C GLU A 107 15.49 -9.44 -20.38
N CYS A 108 14.39 -8.80 -19.96
CA CYS A 108 13.17 -9.48 -19.53
C CYS A 108 12.12 -9.61 -20.65
N ALA A 109 12.41 -9.21 -21.89
CA ALA A 109 11.42 -9.16 -22.97
C ALA A 109 10.88 -10.54 -23.37
N HIS A 110 11.64 -11.60 -23.10
CA HIS A 110 11.25 -12.98 -23.34
C HIS A 110 10.35 -13.57 -22.23
N LEU A 111 10.14 -12.82 -21.14
CA LEU A 111 9.33 -13.23 -19.99
C LEU A 111 7.96 -12.56 -20.03
N ASP A 112 6.97 -13.22 -19.44
CA ASP A 112 5.63 -12.67 -19.30
C ASP A 112 5.64 -11.39 -18.45
N LYS A 113 5.37 -10.27 -19.11
CA LYS A 113 5.37 -8.95 -18.47
C LYS A 113 4.08 -8.78 -17.65
N PRO A 114 4.17 -8.50 -16.34
CA PRO A 114 2.99 -8.27 -15.52
C PRO A 114 2.20 -7.03 -15.97
N ALA A 115 0.94 -6.92 -15.56
CA ALA A 115 0.13 -5.74 -15.85
C ALA A 115 0.58 -4.52 -15.03
N ALA A 116 0.79 -3.38 -15.69
CA ALA A 116 1.16 -2.10 -15.05
C ALA A 116 -0.07 -1.31 -14.55
N VAL A 117 -1.28 -1.68 -14.98
CA VAL A 117 -2.54 -1.04 -14.62
C VAL A 117 -3.56 -2.12 -14.31
N GLN A 118 -4.35 -1.92 -13.25
CA GLN A 118 -5.50 -2.75 -12.97
C GLN A 118 -6.69 -1.91 -12.50
N LYS A 119 -7.88 -2.52 -12.55
CA LYS A 119 -9.10 -1.93 -11.99
C LYS A 119 -9.04 -1.92 -10.46
N CYS A 120 -9.66 -0.92 -9.86
CA CYS A 120 -9.93 -0.86 -8.43
C CYS A 120 -11.38 -0.45 -8.21
N GLU A 121 -11.99 -1.02 -7.18
CA GLU A 121 -13.38 -0.77 -6.79
C GLU A 121 -13.34 -0.13 -5.40
N MET A 122 -13.79 1.12 -5.33
CA MET A 122 -13.97 1.85 -4.09
C MET A 122 -15.44 1.76 -3.68
N GLY A 123 -15.77 2.24 -2.47
CA GLY A 123 -17.18 2.31 -2.04
C GLY A 123 -18.04 3.15 -2.98
N GLU A 124 -19.35 2.92 -2.96
CA GLU A 124 -20.32 3.66 -3.79
C GLU A 124 -20.16 5.18 -3.66
N CYS A 125 -20.22 5.88 -4.80
CA CYS A 125 -20.17 7.34 -4.80
C CYS A 125 -21.45 7.94 -4.23
N GLN A 126 -21.31 8.86 -3.29
CA GLN A 126 -22.44 9.62 -2.77
C GLN A 126 -23.02 10.54 -3.86
N PRO A 127 -24.36 10.69 -3.94
CA PRO A 127 -24.99 11.63 -4.84
C PRO A 127 -24.57 13.07 -4.56
N GLN A 128 -24.54 13.90 -5.60
CA GLN A 128 -24.15 15.31 -5.50
C GLN A 128 -25.20 16.24 -6.10
N TRP A 129 -25.20 17.49 -5.63
CA TRP A 129 -26.04 18.54 -6.20
C TRP A 129 -25.48 19.02 -7.54
N PHE A 130 -26.32 19.00 -8.57
CA PHE A 130 -26.05 19.57 -9.88
C PHE A 130 -26.96 20.76 -10.09
N THR A 131 -26.41 21.80 -10.73
CA THR A 131 -27.15 23.01 -11.06
C THR A 131 -27.01 23.35 -12.53
N THR A 132 -28.04 23.96 -13.11
CA THR A 132 -27.90 24.65 -14.41
C THR A 132 -27.25 26.02 -14.21
N GLU A 133 -26.90 26.65 -15.33
CA GLU A 133 -26.71 28.09 -15.36
C GLU A 133 -27.96 28.82 -14.87
N TRP A 134 -27.77 30.04 -14.36
CA TRP A 134 -28.88 30.92 -13.99
C TRP A 134 -29.65 31.38 -15.23
N SER A 135 -30.98 31.49 -15.11
CA SER A 135 -31.82 32.09 -16.12
C SER A 135 -31.44 33.56 -16.33
N ALA A 136 -31.90 34.14 -17.44
CA ALA A 136 -31.91 35.58 -17.58
C ALA A 136 -32.66 36.22 -16.40
N CYS A 137 -32.21 37.41 -15.99
CA CYS A 137 -32.89 38.17 -14.95
C CYS A 137 -34.29 38.53 -15.42
N SER A 138 -35.30 38.36 -14.55
CA SER A 138 -36.69 38.66 -14.86
C SER A 138 -36.94 40.13 -15.24
N ARG A 139 -35.99 41.01 -14.91
CA ARG A 139 -36.01 42.42 -15.23
C ARG A 139 -34.66 42.85 -15.76
N SER A 140 -34.68 43.68 -16.80
CA SER A 140 -33.48 44.34 -17.32
C SER A 140 -33.03 45.55 -16.48
N CYS A 141 -33.87 46.06 -15.58
CA CYS A 141 -33.56 47.17 -14.69
C CYS A 141 -34.24 47.02 -13.31
N GLY A 142 -33.61 47.61 -12.28
CA GLY A 142 -34.01 47.43 -10.89
C GLY A 142 -33.84 45.98 -10.39
N LYS A 143 -34.24 45.71 -9.15
CA LYS A 143 -34.15 44.37 -8.55
C LYS A 143 -35.07 43.39 -9.28
N GLY A 144 -34.48 42.33 -9.84
CA GLY A 144 -35.17 41.21 -10.48
C GLY A 144 -34.82 39.88 -9.80
N LEU A 145 -35.36 38.80 -10.35
CA LEU A 145 -35.10 37.42 -9.91
C LEU A 145 -34.58 36.59 -11.07
N GLN A 146 -33.67 35.68 -10.77
CA GLN A 146 -33.22 34.65 -11.69
C GLN A 146 -33.35 33.29 -11.02
N MET A 147 -33.64 32.28 -11.82
CA MET A 147 -33.88 30.91 -11.37
C MET A 147 -32.90 29.96 -12.04
N ARG A 148 -32.54 28.88 -11.36
CA ARG A 148 -31.82 27.75 -11.96
C ARG A 148 -32.44 26.44 -11.52
N GLU A 149 -32.19 25.36 -12.23
CA GLU A 149 -32.57 24.04 -11.74
C GLU A 149 -31.50 23.52 -10.78
N VAL A 150 -31.95 22.85 -9.70
CA VAL A 150 -31.09 22.18 -8.72
C VAL A 150 -31.58 20.75 -8.58
N ARG A 151 -30.74 19.77 -8.92
CA ARG A 151 -31.09 18.34 -8.88
C ARG A 151 -30.02 17.56 -8.14
N CYS A 152 -30.43 16.60 -7.30
CA CYS A 152 -29.52 15.64 -6.69
C CYS A 152 -29.34 14.46 -7.64
N LEU A 153 -28.11 14.22 -8.11
CA LEU A 153 -27.83 13.15 -9.07
C LEU A 153 -26.74 12.20 -8.56
N THR A 154 -26.90 10.92 -8.86
CA THR A 154 -25.87 9.88 -8.65
C THR A 154 -24.73 10.00 -9.67
N GLN A 155 -23.67 9.20 -9.51
CA GLN A 155 -22.57 9.12 -10.47
C GLN A 155 -23.05 8.82 -11.91
N ASP A 156 -24.07 7.97 -12.06
CA ASP A 156 -24.70 7.60 -13.33
C ASP A 156 -25.70 8.65 -13.87
N LYS A 157 -25.72 9.86 -13.29
CA LYS A 157 -26.63 10.96 -13.65
C LYS A 157 -28.12 10.63 -13.47
N LYS A 158 -28.44 9.69 -12.57
CA LYS A 158 -29.82 9.38 -12.18
C LYS A 158 -30.25 10.25 -11.00
N HIS A 159 -31.53 10.59 -10.93
CA HIS A 159 -32.08 11.36 -9.82
C HIS A 159 -32.01 10.58 -8.50
N SER A 160 -31.59 11.24 -7.42
CA SER A 160 -31.53 10.69 -6.05
C SER A 160 -32.10 11.71 -5.05
N GLN A 161 -32.35 11.27 -3.81
CA GLN A 161 -32.75 12.12 -2.69
C GLN A 161 -31.72 12.10 -1.55
N ASP A 162 -30.59 11.44 -1.74
CA ASP A 162 -29.61 11.15 -0.68
C ASP A 162 -28.53 12.25 -0.55
N CYS A 163 -28.65 13.34 -1.31
CA CYS A 163 -27.77 14.48 -1.16
C CYS A 163 -28.02 15.21 0.17
N ASP A 164 -26.95 15.67 0.80
CA ASP A 164 -27.03 16.46 2.03
C ASP A 164 -27.78 17.78 1.77
N LEU A 165 -28.93 17.94 2.44
CA LEU A 165 -29.79 19.12 2.33
C LEU A 165 -29.12 20.40 2.84
N THR A 166 -28.14 20.31 3.74
CA THR A 166 -27.40 21.49 4.25
C THR A 166 -26.52 22.12 3.17
N THR A 167 -26.13 21.34 2.17
CA THR A 167 -25.31 21.78 1.04
C THR A 167 -26.13 22.10 -0.20
N LYS A 168 -27.47 22.05 -0.12
CA LYS A 168 -28.36 22.28 -1.26
C LYS A 168 -28.18 23.70 -1.81
N PRO A 169 -27.78 23.86 -3.08
CA PRO A 169 -27.63 25.18 -3.69
C PRO A 169 -28.98 25.92 -3.81
N GLU A 170 -28.93 27.25 -3.78
CA GLU A 170 -30.13 28.08 -3.97
C GLU A 170 -30.72 27.91 -5.37
N GLN A 171 -32.05 27.82 -5.45
CA GLN A 171 -32.77 27.67 -6.72
C GLN A 171 -33.17 29.02 -7.34
N GLU A 172 -33.30 30.05 -6.50
CA GLU A 172 -33.67 31.41 -6.87
C GLU A 172 -32.70 32.39 -6.20
N GLN A 173 -32.26 33.41 -6.92
CA GLN A 173 -31.49 34.50 -6.35
C GLN A 173 -31.90 35.84 -6.95
N ILE A 174 -31.65 36.91 -6.20
CA ILE A 174 -31.85 38.27 -6.69
C ILE A 174 -30.77 38.59 -7.73
N CYS A 175 -31.19 39.22 -8.82
CA CYS A 175 -30.32 39.81 -9.82
C CYS A 175 -30.55 41.31 -9.90
N ASN A 176 -29.56 42.04 -10.42
CA ASN A 176 -29.61 43.50 -10.56
C ASN A 176 -29.84 44.22 -9.22
N TYR A 177 -28.86 44.11 -8.32
CA TYR A 177 -28.95 44.58 -6.92
C TYR A 177 -29.16 46.09 -6.74
N ASN A 178 -28.96 46.95 -7.75
CA ASN A 178 -29.42 48.35 -7.79
C ASN A 178 -29.22 48.98 -9.18
N THR A 179 -30.22 49.65 -9.75
CA THR A 179 -29.99 50.80 -10.63
C THR A 179 -29.90 52.05 -9.76
N LEU A 180 -28.72 52.34 -9.20
CA LEU A 180 -28.25 53.68 -8.77
C LEU A 180 -26.75 53.65 -8.41
N GLN A 181 -25.92 52.97 -9.21
CA GLN A 181 -24.52 53.38 -9.37
C GLN A 181 -24.20 53.55 -10.85
N SER A 182 -24.85 54.52 -11.47
CA SER A 182 -24.25 55.24 -12.59
C SER A 182 -24.48 56.72 -12.35
N THR A 183 -23.38 57.47 -12.37
CA THR A 183 -23.25 58.94 -12.32
C THR A 183 -23.67 59.66 -11.04
N SER A 184 -22.73 59.75 -10.08
CA SER A 184 -22.58 60.95 -9.26
C SER A 184 -21.24 61.60 -9.61
N LEU A 185 -21.34 62.73 -10.32
CA LEU A 185 -20.46 63.90 -10.26
C LEU A 185 -19.04 63.70 -9.69
N ARG A 186 -18.03 63.69 -10.56
CA ARG A 186 -16.90 64.63 -10.57
C ARG A 186 -16.18 64.58 -11.91
#